data_AF-A0A965AJP9-F1
#
_entry.id   AF-A0A965AJP9-F1
#
_cell.length_a   1.000
_cell.length_b   1.000
_cell.length_c   1.000
_cell.angle_alpha   90.00
_cell.angle_beta   90.00
_cell.angle_gamma   90.00
#
_symmetry.space_group_name_H-M   'P 1'
#
loop_
_entity.id
_entity.type
_entity.pdbx_description
1 polymer ?
#
loop_
_entity_poly.entity_id
_entity_poly.type
_entity_poly.pdbx_seq_one_letter_code
_entity_poly.pdbx_strand_id
1 'polypeptide(L)'
;KDAYFFEVPKGLWRYDWKSLDEVPAFLRNGHPDVTDVGAFNRAMDGKVLIPQPFGEIDSLYAKKSGLAISKYMLLEVVVAAIMLILFSRLAKHLSTGERPRGSFANLFEAILVFIRDQIARPAIDDPPGHGHDDGHHAGPAHRGDQFVPMLWTLFFFVLGCNLLGMVETDTPACQSAEPD
;
A
#
# COMPACT_ATOMS: atom_id res chain seq x y z
N LYS A 1 -1.17 -6.55 13.22
CA LYS A 1 0.20 -6.49 13.81
C LYS A 1 1.16 -6.23 12.68
N ASP A 2 2.11 -5.32 12.85
CA ASP A 2 3.18 -5.13 11.88
C ASP A 2 3.94 -6.43 11.70
N ALA A 3 4.33 -6.75 10.47
CA ALA A 3 5.17 -7.89 10.15
C ALA A 3 6.43 -7.38 9.48
N TYR A 4 7.59 -7.83 9.94
CA TYR A 4 8.91 -7.43 9.42
C TYR A 4 9.49 -8.47 8.44
N PHE A 5 8.61 -9.22 7.78
CA PHE A 5 8.92 -10.24 6.79
C PHE A 5 7.83 -10.29 5.71
N PHE A 6 8.19 -10.79 4.53
CA PHE A 6 7.26 -11.13 3.45
C PHE A 6 6.95 -12.62 3.46
N GLU A 7 5.72 -12.97 3.12
CA GLU A 7 5.30 -14.36 2.96
C GLU A 7 5.36 -14.74 1.49
N VAL A 8 6.06 -15.83 1.20
CA VAL A 8 6.15 -16.41 -0.13
C VAL A 8 5.88 -17.91 -0.05
N PRO A 9 5.47 -18.56 -1.14
CA PRO A 9 5.34 -20.01 -1.16
C PRO A 9 6.60 -20.68 -0.62
N LYS A 10 6.45 -21.67 0.29
CA LYS A 10 7.56 -22.35 0.99
C LYS A 10 8.59 -23.01 0.06
N GLY A 11 8.26 -23.20 -1.21
CA GLY A 11 9.19 -23.68 -2.25
C GLY A 11 10.08 -22.58 -2.84
N LEU A 12 9.68 -21.31 -2.74
CA LEU A 12 10.35 -20.17 -3.36
C LEU A 12 11.51 -19.64 -2.49
N TRP A 13 11.41 -19.77 -1.16
CA TRP A 13 12.42 -19.28 -0.24
C TRP A 13 12.58 -20.18 0.98
N ARG A 14 13.82 -20.56 1.29
CA ARG A 14 14.20 -21.38 2.45
C ARG A 14 15.54 -20.91 2.99
N TYR A 15 15.70 -20.98 4.30
CA TYR A 15 16.99 -20.73 4.96
C TYR A 15 17.71 -22.06 5.18
N ASP A 16 19.02 -22.07 4.95
CA ASP A 16 19.91 -23.21 5.21
C ASP A 16 20.94 -22.84 6.28
N TRP A 17 20.47 -22.38 7.44
CA TRP A 17 21.37 -22.12 8.56
C TRP A 17 21.92 -23.43 9.10
N LYS A 18 23.24 -23.49 9.28
CA LYS A 18 23.96 -24.70 9.75
C LYS A 18 24.30 -24.62 11.23
N SER A 19 24.35 -23.42 11.78
CA SER A 19 24.66 -23.18 13.18
C SER A 19 23.75 -22.09 13.77
N LEU A 20 23.60 -22.08 15.10
CA LEU A 20 22.81 -21.06 15.78
C LEU A 20 23.38 -19.65 15.55
N ASP A 21 24.69 -19.51 15.31
CA ASP A 21 25.32 -18.20 15.13
C ASP A 21 24.93 -17.52 13.83
N GLU A 22 24.50 -18.29 12.82
CA GLU A 22 23.96 -17.76 11.56
C GLU A 22 22.51 -17.27 11.71
N VAL A 23 21.80 -17.72 12.75
CA VAL A 23 20.42 -17.31 13.03
C VAL A 23 20.44 -15.88 13.58
N PRO A 24 19.63 -14.96 13.01
CA PRO A 24 19.52 -13.59 13.51
C PRO A 24 19.27 -13.53 15.02
N ALA A 25 20.00 -12.66 15.72
CA ALA A 25 19.99 -12.60 17.18
C ALA A 25 18.59 -12.38 17.78
N PHE A 26 17.74 -11.60 17.12
CA PHE A 26 16.36 -11.37 17.58
C PHE A 26 15.50 -12.65 17.59
N LEU A 27 15.73 -13.58 16.64
CA LEU A 27 15.01 -14.87 16.61
C LEU A 27 15.51 -15.79 17.72
N ARG A 28 16.81 -15.82 17.98
CA ARG A 28 17.41 -16.60 19.08
C ARG A 28 16.97 -16.10 20.44
N ASN A 29 17.02 -14.78 20.64
CA ASN A 29 16.67 -14.15 21.91
C ASN A 29 15.18 -14.30 22.25
N GLY A 30 14.31 -14.35 21.23
CA GLY A 30 12.88 -14.58 21.41
C GLY A 30 12.50 -16.05 21.70
N HIS A 31 13.40 -17.00 21.43
CA HIS A 31 13.18 -18.44 21.60
C HIS A 31 14.41 -19.10 22.27
N PRO A 32 14.74 -18.76 23.52
CA PRO A 32 15.93 -19.27 24.21
C PRO A 32 15.87 -20.78 24.50
N ASP A 33 14.67 -21.36 24.46
CA ASP A 33 14.38 -22.78 24.62
C ASP A 33 14.69 -23.62 23.36
N VAL A 34 14.79 -22.97 22.19
CA VAL A 34 15.04 -23.65 20.92
C VAL A 34 16.54 -23.67 20.62
N THR A 35 17.16 -24.84 20.80
CA THR A 35 18.58 -25.05 20.51
C THR A 35 18.82 -25.75 19.16
N ASP A 36 17.76 -26.20 18.49
CA ASP A 36 17.83 -26.84 17.16
C ASP A 36 17.74 -25.80 16.04
N VAL A 37 18.77 -25.72 15.19
CA VAL A 37 18.79 -24.85 14.01
C VAL A 37 17.75 -25.29 12.98
N GLY A 38 17.48 -26.60 12.88
CA GLY A 38 16.47 -27.14 11.99
C GLY A 38 15.07 -26.62 12.31
N ALA A 39 14.76 -26.39 13.59
CA ALA A 39 13.51 -25.80 14.02
C ALA A 39 13.37 -24.34 13.53
N PHE A 40 14.44 -23.55 13.58
CA PHE A 40 14.45 -22.20 13.02
C PHE A 40 14.28 -22.19 11.50
N ASN A 41 15.00 -23.06 10.77
CA ASN A 41 14.86 -23.17 9.31
C ASN A 41 13.41 -23.49 8.92
N ARG A 42 12.79 -24.50 9.55
CA ARG A 42 11.38 -24.87 9.32
C ARG A 42 10.40 -23.74 9.65
N ALA A 43 10.64 -23.00 10.75
CA ALA A 43 9.78 -21.88 11.17
C ALA A 43 9.88 -20.64 10.26
N MET A 44 11.00 -20.53 9.53
CA MET A 44 11.33 -19.43 8.63
C MET A 44 11.12 -19.76 7.15
N ASP A 45 10.73 -21.00 6.82
CA ASP A 45 10.38 -21.39 5.45
C ASP A 45 9.25 -20.51 4.89
N GLY A 46 9.51 -19.93 3.71
CA GLY A 46 8.57 -18.99 3.08
C GLY A 46 8.51 -17.60 3.73
N LYS A 47 9.35 -17.28 4.72
CA LYS A 47 9.37 -15.95 5.36
C LYS A 47 10.62 -15.17 4.96
N VAL A 48 10.51 -14.26 4.01
CA VAL A 48 11.65 -13.41 3.61
C VAL A 48 11.77 -12.24 4.59
N LEU A 49 12.81 -12.25 5.43
CA LEU A 49 13.08 -11.15 6.37
C LEU A 49 13.35 -9.82 5.66
N ILE A 50 12.69 -8.76 6.11
CA ILE A 50 12.93 -7.40 5.61
C ILE A 50 14.14 -6.82 6.35
N PRO A 51 15.19 -6.38 5.63
CA PRO A 51 16.36 -5.79 6.27
C PRO A 51 15.97 -4.50 7.02
N GLN A 52 16.49 -4.33 8.24
CA GLN A 52 16.17 -3.23 9.14
C GLN A 52 17.39 -2.30 9.32
N PRO A 53 17.71 -1.42 8.35
CA PRO A 53 18.87 -0.52 8.46
C PRO A 53 18.67 0.62 9.47
N PHE A 54 17.43 0.94 9.85
CA PHE A 54 17.08 2.12 10.66
C PHE A 54 16.41 1.78 12.00
N GLY A 55 16.36 0.50 12.39
CA GLY A 55 15.71 0.07 13.61
C GLY A 55 16.08 -1.36 14.01
N GLU A 56 15.75 -1.71 15.25
CA GLU A 56 15.91 -3.06 15.79
C GLU A 56 14.53 -3.68 16.03
N ILE A 57 14.40 -4.96 15.70
CA ILE A 57 13.19 -5.74 15.96
C ILE A 57 13.41 -6.68 17.15
N ASP A 58 12.37 -6.83 17.96
CA ASP A 58 12.37 -7.74 19.12
C ASP A 58 11.82 -9.12 18.71
N SER A 59 10.82 -9.12 17.84
CA SER A 59 10.26 -10.32 17.21
C SER A 59 9.82 -10.02 15.78
N LEU A 60 9.38 -11.05 15.04
CA LEU A 60 8.83 -10.89 13.69
C LEU A 60 7.63 -9.92 13.61
N TYR A 61 7.01 -9.61 14.76
CA TYR A 61 5.82 -8.76 14.84
C TYR A 61 5.95 -7.55 15.78
N ALA A 62 7.11 -7.32 16.39
CA ALA A 62 7.32 -6.22 17.34
C ALA A 62 8.64 -5.51 17.10
N LYS A 63 8.59 -4.17 17.04
CA LYS A 63 9.81 -3.36 17.04
C LYS A 63 10.36 -3.24 18.45
N LYS A 64 11.68 -3.19 18.58
CA LYS A 64 12.37 -2.90 19.82
C LYS A 64 12.71 -1.42 19.93
N SER A 65 13.34 -0.86 18.90
CA SER A 65 13.80 0.53 18.88
C SER A 65 13.97 1.05 17.45
N GLY A 66 14.01 2.37 17.28
CA GLY A 66 14.21 3.01 15.98
C GLY A 66 13.02 2.94 15.02
N LEU A 67 13.31 3.15 13.73
CA LEU A 67 12.36 3.09 12.63
C LEU A 67 12.44 1.72 11.96
N ALA A 68 11.63 0.78 12.46
CA ALA A 68 11.51 -0.55 11.87
C ALA A 68 10.57 -0.50 10.64
N ILE A 69 11.06 -0.95 9.50
CA ILE A 69 10.36 -0.97 8.22
C ILE A 69 9.48 -2.23 8.18
N SER A 70 8.17 -2.05 8.33
CA SER A 70 7.20 -3.14 8.21
C SER A 70 6.89 -3.45 6.75
N LYS A 71 6.33 -4.64 6.50
CA LYS A 71 5.85 -5.04 5.16
C LYS A 71 4.84 -4.03 4.61
N TYR A 72 3.94 -3.52 5.46
CA TYR A 72 2.91 -2.57 5.07
C TYR A 72 3.50 -1.23 4.68
N MET A 73 4.55 -0.76 5.37
CA MET A 73 5.25 0.46 5.00
C MET A 73 5.90 0.35 3.61
N LEU A 74 6.46 -0.82 3.26
CA LEU A 74 7.00 -1.03 1.91
C LEU A 74 5.88 -1.08 0.85
N LEU A 75 4.77 -1.77 1.15
CA LEU A 75 3.61 -1.82 0.25
C LEU A 75 3.04 -0.42 0.00
N GLU A 76 2.91 0.42 1.03
CA GLU A 76 2.47 1.82 0.89
C GLU A 76 3.40 2.62 -0.04
N VAL A 77 4.72 2.45 0.09
CA VAL A 77 5.69 3.11 -0.80
C VAL A 77 5.53 2.64 -2.25
N VAL A 78 5.29 1.35 -2.47
CA VAL A 78 5.02 0.79 -3.80
C VAL A 78 3.74 1.39 -4.39
N VAL A 79 2.65 1.44 -3.61
CA VAL A 79 1.39 2.07 -4.03
C VAL A 79 1.62 3.54 -4.37
N ALA A 80 2.31 4.29 -3.51
CA ALA A 80 2.62 5.69 -3.73
C ALA A 80 3.42 5.90 -5.02
N ALA A 81 4.43 5.06 -5.29
CA ALA A 81 5.22 5.12 -6.51
C ALA A 81 4.37 4.85 -7.77
N ILE A 82 3.50 3.83 -7.73
CA ILE A 82 2.58 3.52 -8.83
C ILE A 82 1.64 4.70 -9.07
N MET A 83 1.08 5.30 -8.02
CA MET A 83 0.21 6.47 -8.10
C MET A 83 0.94 7.66 -8.72
N LEU A 84 2.16 7.97 -8.27
CA LEU A 84 2.96 9.05 -8.83
C LEU A 84 3.20 8.86 -10.34
N ILE A 85 3.50 7.64 -10.78
CA ILE A 85 3.69 7.33 -12.20
C ILE A 85 2.38 7.49 -12.97
N LEU A 86 1.28 6.94 -12.44
CA LEU A 86 -0.03 6.95 -13.10
C LEU A 86 -0.57 8.37 -13.25
N PHE A 87 -0.56 9.17 -12.19
CA PHE A 87 -1.00 10.57 -12.23
C PHE A 87 -0.09 11.44 -13.09
N SER A 88 1.23 11.20 -13.07
CA SER A 88 2.16 11.92 -13.96
C SER A 88 1.90 11.60 -15.44
N ARG A 89 1.55 10.35 -15.77
CA ARG A 89 1.15 9.97 -17.13
C ARG A 89 -0.21 10.55 -17.50
N LEU A 90 -1.18 10.54 -16.59
CA LEU A 90 -2.50 11.11 -16.81
C LEU A 90 -2.43 12.63 -17.06
N ALA A 91 -1.67 13.36 -16.25
CA ALA A 91 -1.45 14.80 -16.44
C ALA A 91 -0.83 15.11 -17.80
N LYS A 92 0.16 14.32 -18.23
CA LYS A 92 0.75 14.44 -19.56
C LYS A 92 -0.25 14.13 -20.67
N HIS A 93 -1.07 13.09 -20.51
CA HIS A 93 -2.06 12.70 -21.52
C HIS A 93 -3.23 13.70 -21.63
N LEU A 94 -3.66 14.30 -20.53
CA LEU A 94 -4.66 15.37 -20.53
C LEU A 94 -4.11 16.64 -21.20
N SER A 95 -2.81 16.92 -21.08
CA SER A 95 -2.18 18.07 -21.74
C SER A 95 -2.15 17.96 -23.26
N THR A 96 -2.23 16.75 -23.83
CA THR A 96 -2.23 16.51 -25.28
C THR A 96 -3.61 16.62 -25.93
N GLY A 97 -4.70 16.73 -25.14
CA GLY A 97 -6.06 16.94 -25.65
C GLY A 97 -6.65 15.77 -26.46
N GLU A 98 -6.01 14.61 -26.44
CA GLU A 98 -6.50 13.43 -27.14
C GLU A 98 -7.65 12.78 -26.36
N ARG A 99 -8.71 12.38 -27.08
CA ARG A 99 -9.81 11.62 -26.47
C ARG A 99 -9.30 10.26 -26.00
N PRO A 100 -9.51 9.86 -24.73
CA PRO A 100 -9.06 8.56 -24.24
C PRO A 100 -9.67 7.43 -25.08
N ARG A 101 -8.84 6.54 -25.62
CA ARG A 101 -9.30 5.40 -26.44
C ARG A 101 -9.08 4.08 -25.68
N GLY A 102 -10.17 3.34 -25.41
CA GLY A 102 -10.15 1.98 -24.87
C GLY A 102 -11.05 1.76 -23.63
N SER A 103 -11.41 0.50 -23.34
CA SER A 103 -12.33 0.16 -22.24
C SER A 103 -11.79 0.54 -20.86
N PHE A 104 -10.49 0.35 -20.61
CA PHE A 104 -9.85 0.75 -19.34
C PHE A 104 -9.78 2.26 -19.18
N ALA A 105 -9.50 2.99 -20.25
CA ALA A 105 -9.47 4.45 -20.24
C ALA A 105 -10.86 5.02 -19.93
N ASN A 106 -11.91 4.45 -20.53
CA ASN A 106 -13.29 4.82 -20.27
C ASN A 106 -13.72 4.52 -18.82
N LEU A 107 -13.32 3.37 -18.26
CA LEU A 107 -13.58 3.05 -16.84
C LEU A 107 -12.88 4.05 -15.91
N PHE A 108 -11.61 4.35 -16.17
CA PHE A 108 -10.85 5.30 -15.37
C PHE A 108 -11.44 6.71 -15.45
N GLU A 109 -11.81 7.16 -16.65
CA GLU A 109 -12.49 8.44 -16.87
C GLU A 109 -13.82 8.50 -16.11
N ALA A 110 -14.62 7.44 -16.16
CA ALA A 110 -15.87 7.36 -15.40
C ALA A 110 -15.65 7.51 -13.89
N ILE A 111 -14.62 6.85 -13.33
CA ILE A 111 -14.27 6.99 -11.91
C ILE A 111 -13.80 8.42 -11.59
N LEU A 112 -12.94 8.99 -12.44
CA LEU A 112 -12.44 10.36 -12.26
C LEU A 112 -13.56 11.39 -12.29
N VAL A 113 -14.45 11.30 -13.29
CA VAL A 113 -15.64 12.14 -13.43
C VAL A 113 -16.59 11.95 -12.26
N PHE A 114 -16.82 10.71 -11.80
CA PHE A 114 -17.64 10.43 -10.63
C PHE A 114 -17.09 11.13 -9.38
N ILE A 115 -15.78 11.01 -9.09
CA ILE A 115 -15.18 11.67 -7.93
C ILE A 115 -15.28 13.20 -8.05
N ARG A 116 -15.14 13.77 -9.25
CA ARG A 116 -15.31 15.21 -9.45
C ARG A 116 -16.76 15.65 -9.22
N ASP A 117 -17.69 15.04 -9.95
CA ASP A 117 -19.06 15.54 -10.07
C ASP A 117 -19.95 15.11 -8.91
N GLN A 118 -19.72 13.93 -8.33
CA GLN A 118 -20.55 13.36 -7.26
C GLN A 118 -19.92 13.47 -5.86
N ILE A 119 -18.62 13.75 -5.76
CA ILE A 119 -17.94 13.87 -4.45
C ILE A 119 -17.37 15.28 -4.26
N ALA A 120 -16.48 15.74 -5.14
CA ALA A 120 -15.76 17.00 -4.94
C ALA A 120 -16.69 18.21 -4.96
N ARG A 121 -17.55 18.31 -6.00
CA ARG A 121 -18.51 19.42 -6.13
C ARG A 121 -19.55 19.41 -5.00
N PRO A 122 -20.26 18.31 -4.70
CA PRO A 122 -21.30 18.32 -3.67
C PRO A 122 -20.75 18.49 -2.24
N ALA A 123 -19.51 18.08 -1.97
CA ALA A 123 -18.93 18.18 -0.63
C ALA A 123 -18.32 19.56 -0.32
N ILE A 124 -17.95 20.33 -1.34
CA ILE A 124 -17.15 21.56 -1.18
C ILE A 124 -17.86 22.80 -1.73
N ASP A 125 -18.74 22.65 -2.72
CA ASP A 125 -19.56 23.76 -3.18
C ASP A 125 -20.69 24.00 -2.17
N ASP A 126 -20.73 25.21 -1.62
CA ASP A 126 -21.76 25.64 -0.67
C ASP A 126 -23.18 25.50 -1.31
N PRO A 127 -24.23 25.22 -0.51
CA PRO A 127 -25.61 25.30 -0.99
C PRO A 127 -25.86 26.68 -1.63
N PRO A 128 -26.67 26.76 -2.71
CA PRO A 128 -26.84 27.97 -3.53
C PRO A 128 -27.62 29.09 -2.80
N GLY A 129 -27.06 29.65 -1.71
CA GLY A 129 -27.77 30.55 -0.81
C GLY A 129 -26.96 31.64 -0.11
N HIS A 130 -25.63 31.66 -0.18
CA HIS A 130 -24.84 32.75 0.43
C HIS A 130 -23.62 33.13 -0.41
N GLY A 131 -23.72 34.20 -1.21
CA GLY A 131 -22.58 34.83 -1.87
C GLY A 131 -22.93 35.67 -3.08
N HIS A 132 -23.29 36.93 -2.82
CA HIS A 132 -23.33 38.12 -3.69
C HIS A 132 -23.19 37.94 -5.21
N ASP A 133 -24.31 38.27 -5.86
CA ASP A 133 -24.50 38.47 -7.29
C ASP A 133 -23.94 39.85 -7.69
N ASP A 134 -22.62 39.95 -7.89
CA ASP A 134 -22.00 41.15 -8.46
C ASP A 134 -21.44 40.81 -9.84
N GLY A 135 -22.05 41.41 -10.86
CA GLY A 135 -21.90 41.07 -12.26
C GLY A 135 -20.47 41.19 -12.82
N HIS A 136 -20.31 40.47 -13.93
CA HIS A 136 -19.18 40.41 -14.87
C HIS A 136 -18.12 39.31 -14.61
N HIS A 137 -18.13 38.33 -15.52
CA HIS A 137 -17.12 37.29 -15.84
C HIS A 137 -17.26 35.90 -15.17
N ALA A 138 -17.63 34.92 -16.01
CA ALA A 138 -17.52 33.47 -15.84
C ALA A 138 -18.31 32.83 -14.67
N GLY A 139 -19.11 31.79 -14.97
CA GLY A 139 -20.01 31.12 -14.02
C GLY A 139 -19.33 30.62 -12.74
N PRO A 140 -20.12 30.27 -11.70
CA PRO A 140 -19.60 30.00 -10.36
C PRO A 140 -18.44 29.02 -10.43
N ALA A 141 -17.24 29.50 -10.10
CA ALA A 141 -16.07 28.66 -10.02
C ALA A 141 -16.34 27.63 -8.91
N HIS A 142 -16.70 26.41 -9.31
CA HIS A 142 -16.86 25.28 -8.41
C HIS A 142 -15.56 25.17 -7.58
N ARG A 143 -15.59 25.60 -6.31
CA ARG A 143 -14.44 25.44 -5.42
C ARG A 143 -14.12 23.96 -5.24
N GLY A 144 -15.05 23.06 -5.51
CA GLY A 144 -14.79 21.63 -5.60
C GLY A 144 -13.69 21.28 -6.60
N ASP A 145 -13.61 21.96 -7.76
CA ASP A 145 -12.74 21.56 -8.86
C ASP A 145 -11.24 21.68 -8.53
N GLN A 146 -10.85 22.61 -7.65
CA GLN A 146 -9.46 22.75 -7.18
C GLN A 146 -9.00 21.61 -6.26
N PHE A 147 -9.93 20.92 -5.58
CA PHE A 147 -9.60 19.81 -4.68
C PHE A 147 -9.65 18.43 -5.37
N VAL A 148 -10.19 18.38 -6.59
CA VAL A 148 -10.31 17.14 -7.38
C VAL A 148 -8.98 16.38 -7.50
N PRO A 149 -7.82 17.02 -7.79
CA PRO A 149 -6.56 16.28 -7.88
C PRO A 149 -6.18 15.61 -6.56
N MET A 150 -6.38 16.30 -5.43
CA MET A 150 -6.11 15.74 -4.09
C MET A 150 -7.05 14.58 -3.77
N LEU A 151 -8.35 14.74 -4.02
CA LEU A 151 -9.36 13.69 -3.80
C LEU A 151 -9.10 12.45 -4.67
N TRP A 152 -8.72 12.62 -5.93
CA TRP A 152 -8.31 11.50 -6.79
C TRP A 152 -7.11 10.77 -6.21
N THR A 153 -6.04 11.48 -5.83
CA THR A 153 -4.86 10.84 -5.27
C THR A 153 -5.16 10.08 -3.99
N LEU A 154 -5.96 10.66 -3.08
CA LEU A 154 -6.35 10.01 -1.83
C LEU A 154 -7.22 8.77 -2.08
N PHE A 155 -8.22 8.88 -2.96
CA PHE A 155 -9.10 7.77 -3.30
C PHE A 155 -8.33 6.58 -3.85
N PHE A 156 -7.51 6.80 -4.88
CA PHE A 156 -6.75 5.73 -5.51
C PHE A 156 -5.64 5.18 -4.60
N PHE A 157 -5.05 6.02 -3.74
CA PHE A 157 -4.10 5.56 -2.72
C PHE A 157 -4.77 4.59 -1.74
N VAL A 158 -5.88 4.99 -1.13
CA VAL A 158 -6.62 4.14 -0.17
C VAL A 158 -7.14 2.88 -0.86
N LEU A 159 -7.69 2.99 -2.08
CA LEU A 159 -8.12 1.86 -2.88
C LEU A 159 -6.95 0.90 -3.17
N GLY A 160 -5.78 1.43 -3.55
CA GLY A 160 -4.58 0.65 -3.82
C GLY A 160 -4.05 -0.07 -2.58
N CYS A 161 -4.00 0.60 -1.43
CA CYS A 161 -3.64 0.00 -0.15
C CYS A 161 -4.61 -1.12 0.23
N ASN A 162 -5.92 -0.90 0.06
CA ASN A 162 -6.93 -1.91 0.38
C ASN A 162 -6.88 -3.12 -0.55
N LEU A 163 -6.67 -2.89 -1.86
CA LEU A 163 -6.58 -3.96 -2.83
C LEU A 163 -5.31 -4.79 -2.66
N LEU A 164 -4.15 -4.15 -2.48
CA LEU A 164 -2.89 -4.86 -2.23
C LEU A 164 -2.86 -5.53 -0.86
N GLY A 165 -3.51 -4.95 0.14
CA GLY A 165 -3.71 -5.60 1.43
C GLY A 165 -4.41 -6.95 1.29
N MET A 166 -5.45 -7.03 0.45
CA MET A 166 -6.12 -8.31 0.17
C MET A 166 -5.24 -9.27 -0.63
N VAL A 167 -4.56 -8.80 -1.69
CA VAL A 167 -3.69 -9.64 -2.52
C VAL A 167 -2.53 -10.26 -1.73
N GLU A 168 -1.93 -9.51 -0.81
CA GLU A 168 -0.87 -10.03 0.08
C GLU A 168 -1.42 -11.08 1.06
N THR A 169 -2.67 -10.93 1.50
CA THR A 169 -3.33 -11.90 2.41
C THR A 169 -3.64 -13.21 1.70
N ASP A 170 -3.85 -13.17 0.39
CA ASP A 170 -4.18 -14.33 -0.45
C ASP A 170 -2.96 -15.08 -1.01
N THR A 171 -1.73 -14.84 -0.52
CA THR A 171 -0.64 -15.79 -0.78
C THR A 171 -1.02 -17.14 -0.17
N PRO A 172 -1.45 -18.14 -0.96
CA PRO A 172 -1.97 -19.38 -0.46
C PRO A 172 -0.75 -20.29 -0.23
N ALA A 173 -0.05 -20.07 0.87
CA ALA A 173 1.02 -20.92 1.29
C ALA A 173 0.73 -21.46 2.69
N CYS A 174 -0.30 -22.33 2.74
CA CYS A 174 -0.45 -23.42 3.71
C CYS A 174 -1.31 -23.11 4.96
N GLN A 175 -2.64 -23.03 4.77
CA GLN A 175 -3.62 -23.58 5.73
C GLN A 175 -3.59 -25.13 5.77
N SER A 176 -2.56 -25.77 5.21
CA SER A 176 -2.41 -27.23 5.13
C SER A 176 -1.22 -27.74 5.94
N ALA A 177 -1.08 -27.25 7.18
CA ALA A 177 -0.18 -27.84 8.16
C ALA A 177 -0.66 -27.58 9.59
N GLU A 178 -1.94 -27.86 9.85
CA GLU A 178 -2.40 -28.19 11.21
C GLU A 178 -2.55 -29.72 11.20
N PRO A 179 -1.62 -30.49 11.81
CA PRO A 179 -1.94 -31.85 12.21
C PRO A 179 -2.83 -31.78 13.46
N ASP A 180 -3.82 -32.66 13.50
CA ASP A 180 -4.80 -32.84 14.59
C ASP A 180 -4.24 -32.72 16.02
#